data_AF-A0AA36NG21-F1
#
_entry.id   AF-A0AA36NG21-F1
#
_cell.length_a   1.000
_cell.length_b   1.000
_cell.length_c   1.000
_cell.angle_alpha   90.00
_cell.angle_beta   90.00
_cell.angle_gamma   90.00
#
_symmetry.space_group_name_H-M   'P 1'
#
loop_
_entity.id
_entity.type
_entity.pdbx_description
1 polymer ?
#
loop_
_entity_poly.entity_id
_entity_poly.type
_entity_poly.pdbx_seq_one_letter_code
_entity_poly.pdbx_strand_id
1 'polypeptide(L)'
;MAAIVGDFNADPHELHQFDVWRTYGWEHAQQLSHQRWSTPIVPTCKGATQRDMIWLSPALASHCSQVNTNDLSASFELPLTTSTYFSWPLPSRLPWTDTTTLPSHDSHFTPFATGNNTTHFFRSFSQQFDQAAADYITNTQASTLPPACLGRGQRTSPMVKTAHPPRCRPHRPGEAALCYDLPGRSVLQWYKQLRRLQSYCHAIHAGQQHTDAQLYRTLLWAAVRRARGFCPTFSSWWARQDFISVTGPFPCNPPPAPLADLIFAAFHLRFREFEQWHIQQRCSILKAKRATTSAGIFQDLRPPQREQIDSLWVEQEFTVLATDGDGPIQIQLDDTPQPAGSNTWAVDGVPTHVTEQVNDVITVDSTLVPAAGALATQRKHFTSPSEVQDQLQLLWAPRWLQDSAPGLDLSL
;
A
#
# COMPACT_ATOMS: atom_id res chain seq x y z
N MET A 1 -3.16 -1.19 5.64
CA MET A 1 -4.47 -0.54 5.47
C MET A 1 -5.51 -1.63 5.33
N ALA A 2 -6.41 -1.74 6.30
CA ALA A 2 -7.50 -2.72 6.29
C ALA A 2 -8.75 -2.05 6.88
N ALA A 3 -9.91 -2.52 6.44
CA ALA A 3 -11.20 -2.20 7.03
C ALA A 3 -11.90 -3.52 7.37
N ILE A 4 -12.60 -3.55 8.51
CA ILE A 4 -13.52 -4.64 8.86
C ILE A 4 -14.92 -4.05 8.80
N VAL A 5 -15.76 -4.61 7.93
CA VAL A 5 -17.08 -4.06 7.61
C VAL A 5 -18.10 -5.18 7.68
N GLY A 6 -19.26 -4.90 8.28
CA GLY A 6 -20.39 -5.80 8.27
C GLY A 6 -21.32 -5.59 9.46
N ASP A 7 -22.30 -6.49 9.56
CA ASP A 7 -23.18 -6.62 10.70
C ASP A 7 -22.49 -7.46 11.79
N PHE A 8 -22.15 -6.81 12.91
CA PHE A 8 -21.50 -7.46 14.04
C PHE A 8 -22.49 -8.03 15.05
N ASN A 9 -23.79 -7.78 14.89
CA ASN A 9 -24.85 -8.17 15.82
C ASN A 9 -24.62 -7.72 17.27
N ALA A 10 -23.76 -6.73 17.49
CA ALA A 10 -23.41 -6.17 18.79
C ALA A 10 -23.13 -4.67 18.65
N ASP A 11 -23.39 -3.90 19.70
CA ASP A 11 -23.06 -2.49 19.75
C ASP A 11 -21.55 -2.27 20.00
N PRO A 12 -20.98 -1.09 19.63
CA PRO A 12 -19.55 -0.82 19.69
C PRO A 12 -18.89 -1.01 21.06
N HIS A 13 -19.66 -1.07 22.14
CA HIS A 13 -19.17 -1.21 23.51
C HIS A 13 -19.50 -2.58 24.14
N GLU A 14 -20.17 -3.48 23.42
CA GLU A 14 -20.61 -4.77 23.97
C GLU A 14 -19.54 -5.86 23.89
N LEU A 15 -18.66 -5.79 22.88
CA LEU A 15 -17.63 -6.80 22.67
C LEU A 15 -16.26 -6.30 23.14
N HIS A 16 -15.63 -7.05 24.04
CA HIS A 16 -14.24 -6.81 24.48
C HIS A 16 -13.24 -6.77 23.31
N GLN A 17 -13.54 -7.46 22.20
CA GLN A 17 -12.72 -7.41 20.99
C GLN A 17 -12.61 -6.00 20.42
N PHE A 18 -13.65 -5.17 20.57
CA PHE A 18 -13.63 -3.78 20.13
C PHE A 18 -12.70 -2.93 20.99
N ASP A 19 -12.62 -3.20 22.30
CA ASP A 19 -11.64 -2.54 23.18
C ASP A 19 -10.21 -2.90 22.78
N VAL A 20 -9.96 -4.19 22.51
CA VAL A 20 -8.66 -4.65 22.00
C VAL A 20 -8.30 -3.92 20.71
N TRP A 21 -9.25 -3.77 19.78
CA TRP A 21 -9.02 -3.06 18.51
C TRP A 21 -8.68 -1.59 18.74
N ARG A 22 -9.39 -0.89 19.63
CA ARG A 22 -9.07 0.50 20.00
C ARG A 22 -7.66 0.62 20.59
N THR A 23 -7.22 -0.32 21.43
CA THR A 23 -5.85 -0.34 21.96
C THR A 23 -4.80 -0.48 20.86
N TYR A 24 -5.13 -1.13 19.74
CA TYR A 24 -4.29 -1.19 18.54
C TYR A 24 -4.51 -0.02 17.56
N GLY A 25 -5.21 1.04 17.99
CA GLY A 25 -5.50 2.25 17.23
C GLY A 25 -6.52 2.06 16.10
N TRP A 26 -7.33 1.00 16.15
CA TRP A 26 -8.46 0.90 15.24
C TRP A 26 -9.59 1.82 15.67
N GLU A 27 -10.20 2.48 14.70
CA GLU A 27 -11.25 3.47 14.93
C GLU A 27 -12.54 3.05 14.24
N HIS A 28 -13.66 3.21 14.94
CA HIS A 28 -14.99 3.07 14.36
C HIS A 28 -15.29 4.27 13.45
N ALA A 29 -15.73 4.03 12.22
CA ALA A 29 -15.88 5.09 11.21
C ALA A 29 -16.85 6.20 11.62
N GLN A 30 -17.96 5.89 12.28
CA GLN A 30 -18.87 6.95 12.76
C GLN A 30 -18.25 7.76 13.90
N GLN A 31 -17.46 7.12 14.76
CA GLN A 31 -16.73 7.81 15.84
C GLN A 31 -15.64 8.71 15.27
N LEU A 32 -14.91 8.24 14.25
CA LEU A 32 -13.96 9.05 13.48
C LEU A 32 -14.66 10.24 12.80
N SER A 33 -15.84 10.01 12.23
CA SER A 33 -16.64 11.06 11.59
C SER A 33 -17.11 12.13 12.57
N HIS A 34 -17.54 11.69 13.74
CA HIS A 34 -17.93 12.57 14.83
C HIS A 34 -16.76 13.43 15.30
N GLN A 35 -15.58 12.83 15.46
CA GLN A 35 -14.37 13.54 15.89
C GLN A 35 -13.85 14.53 14.85
N ARG A 36 -13.88 14.18 13.55
CA ARG A 36 -13.28 15.01 12.48
C ARG A 36 -14.23 16.03 11.88
N TRP A 37 -15.50 15.68 11.71
CA TRP A 37 -16.46 16.46 10.93
C TRP A 37 -17.72 16.81 11.75
N SER A 38 -17.74 16.53 13.05
CA SER A 38 -18.89 16.76 13.94
C SER A 38 -20.18 16.09 13.46
N THR A 39 -20.06 15.02 12.67
CA THR A 39 -21.22 14.25 12.20
C THR A 39 -21.83 13.51 13.40
N PRO A 40 -23.15 13.55 13.60
CA PRO A 40 -23.78 12.77 14.65
C PRO A 40 -23.61 11.27 14.37
N ILE A 41 -23.40 10.51 15.44
CA ILE A 41 -23.43 9.05 15.37
C ILE A 41 -24.89 8.63 15.24
N VAL A 42 -25.21 7.85 14.20
CA VAL A 42 -26.57 7.44 13.86
C VAL A 42 -26.70 5.92 14.05
N PRO A 43 -27.81 5.44 14.63
CA PRO A 43 -28.09 4.01 14.70
C PRO A 43 -28.21 3.41 13.30
N THR A 44 -27.57 2.26 13.08
CA THR A 44 -27.53 1.60 11.76
C THR A 44 -28.63 0.55 11.60
N CYS A 45 -29.16 0.01 12.70
CA CYS A 45 -30.26 -0.95 12.67
C CYS A 45 -31.55 -0.35 13.27
N LYS A 46 -32.57 -0.16 12.41
CA LYS A 46 -33.94 0.24 12.79
C LYS A 46 -34.03 1.44 13.74
N GLY A 47 -33.06 2.36 13.68
CA GLY A 47 -33.02 3.54 14.53
C GLY A 47 -32.69 3.28 16.01
N ALA A 48 -32.22 2.08 16.37
CA ALA A 48 -32.01 1.70 17.77
C ALA A 48 -30.55 1.36 18.12
N THR A 49 -29.85 0.59 17.28
CA THR A 49 -28.51 0.06 17.60
C THR A 49 -27.51 0.28 16.46
N GLN A 50 -26.21 0.25 16.76
CA GLN A 50 -25.10 0.40 15.81
C GLN A 50 -24.48 -0.98 15.50
N ARG A 51 -25.23 -1.85 14.83
CA ARG A 51 -24.80 -3.23 14.55
C ARG A 51 -24.01 -3.36 13.26
N ASP A 52 -24.42 -2.64 12.23
CA ASP A 52 -23.58 -2.44 11.05
C ASP A 52 -22.49 -1.44 11.41
N MET A 53 -21.23 -1.87 11.31
CA MET A 53 -20.07 -1.05 11.67
C MET A 53 -18.97 -1.14 10.60
N ILE A 54 -18.17 -0.08 10.53
CA ILE A 54 -16.91 -0.04 9.80
C ILE A 54 -15.80 0.26 10.80
N TRP A 55 -14.87 -0.68 10.97
CA TRP A 55 -13.64 -0.49 11.74
C TRP A 55 -12.47 -0.25 10.81
N LEU A 56 -11.73 0.84 11.04
CA LEU A 56 -10.63 1.29 10.22
C LEU A 56 -9.31 1.07 10.97
N SER A 57 -8.35 0.41 10.34
CA SER A 57 -6.98 0.36 10.87
C SER A 57 -6.38 1.77 10.96
N PRO A 58 -5.45 2.08 11.88
CA PRO A 58 -4.89 3.43 12.03
C PRO A 58 -4.39 4.03 10.70
N ALA A 59 -3.67 3.22 9.92
CA ALA A 59 -3.15 3.62 8.61
C ALA A 59 -4.23 3.88 7.54
N LEU A 60 -5.45 3.38 7.71
CA LEU A 60 -6.56 3.65 6.79
C LEU A 60 -7.40 4.84 7.29
N ALA A 61 -7.57 4.97 8.61
CA ALA A 61 -8.22 6.11 9.26
C ALA A 61 -7.51 7.44 8.94
N SER A 62 -6.17 7.46 8.88
CA SER A 62 -5.40 8.65 8.45
C SER A 62 -5.73 9.13 7.04
N HIS A 63 -6.23 8.26 6.18
CA HIS A 63 -6.62 8.58 4.80
C HIS A 63 -8.13 8.73 4.62
N CYS A 64 -8.93 8.62 5.68
CA CYS A 64 -10.38 8.77 5.58
C CYS A 64 -10.74 10.24 5.35
N SER A 65 -11.36 10.51 4.19
CA SER A 65 -11.78 11.86 3.76
C SER A 65 -13.24 12.14 4.07
N GLN A 66 -14.09 11.11 4.15
CA GLN A 66 -15.50 11.25 4.46
C GLN A 66 -16.08 9.94 4.99
N VAL A 67 -17.06 10.04 5.89
CA VAL A 67 -17.92 8.93 6.30
C VAL A 67 -19.38 9.35 6.12
N ASN A 68 -20.15 8.56 5.38
CA ASN A 68 -21.58 8.76 5.20
C ASN A 68 -22.33 7.79 6.13
N THR A 69 -23.09 8.32 7.08
CA THR A 69 -23.84 7.56 8.08
C THR A 69 -25.19 7.04 7.58
N ASN A 70 -25.74 7.58 6.50
CA ASN A 70 -27.03 7.15 5.94
C ASN A 70 -26.93 5.76 5.28
N ASP A 71 -25.87 5.55 4.51
CA ASP A 71 -25.61 4.28 3.81
C ASP A 71 -24.43 3.50 4.42
N LEU A 72 -23.96 3.93 5.61
CA LEU A 72 -22.74 3.47 6.29
C LEU A 72 -21.60 3.16 5.30
N SER A 73 -20.96 4.20 4.80
CA SER A 73 -19.81 4.09 3.89
C SER A 73 -18.68 5.04 4.29
N ALA A 74 -17.45 4.67 3.94
CA ALA A 74 -16.26 5.47 4.19
C ALA A 74 -15.48 5.67 2.87
N SER A 75 -15.05 6.90 2.63
CA SER A 75 -14.26 7.31 1.46
C SER A 75 -12.83 7.64 1.90
N PHE A 76 -11.86 7.33 1.03
CA PHE A 76 -10.44 7.43 1.35
C PHE A 76 -9.66 8.13 0.25
N GLU A 77 -8.86 9.12 0.65
CA GLU A 77 -7.85 9.75 -0.19
C GLU A 77 -6.52 9.04 0.00
N LEU A 78 -6.37 7.95 -0.74
CA LEU A 78 -5.12 7.20 -0.75
C LEU A 78 -4.13 7.92 -1.65
N PRO A 79 -2.96 8.36 -1.14
CA PRO A 79 -1.90 8.82 -2.01
C PRO A 79 -1.51 7.62 -2.88
N LEU A 80 -1.85 7.69 -4.17
CA LEU A 80 -1.32 6.79 -5.18
C LEU A 80 0.15 7.16 -5.44
N THR A 81 0.94 7.31 -4.37
CA THR A 81 2.38 7.46 -4.48
C THR A 81 2.88 6.15 -5.06
N THR A 82 3.19 6.20 -6.35
CA THR A 82 3.94 5.15 -7.01
C THR A 82 5.25 4.99 -6.26
N SER A 83 5.27 4.05 -5.32
CA SER A 83 6.46 3.77 -4.52
C SER A 83 7.57 3.38 -5.48
N THR A 84 8.63 4.18 -5.50
CA THR A 84 9.85 3.82 -6.21
C THR A 84 10.71 3.00 -5.28
N TYR A 85 11.31 1.95 -5.81
CA TYR A 85 12.31 1.18 -5.09
C TYR A 85 13.55 1.01 -5.95
N PHE A 86 14.70 1.00 -5.29
CA PHE A 86 15.97 0.71 -5.93
C PHE A 86 16.09 -0.81 -6.10
N SER A 87 16.34 -1.24 -7.33
CA SER A 87 16.53 -2.65 -7.67
C SER A 87 17.91 -2.83 -8.29
N TRP A 88 18.65 -3.80 -7.78
CA TRP A 88 19.83 -4.35 -8.45
C TRP A 88 19.36 -5.56 -9.25
N PRO A 89 18.99 -5.42 -10.53
CA PRO A 89 18.63 -6.58 -11.34
C PRO A 89 19.86 -7.48 -11.46
N LEU A 90 19.77 -8.63 -10.81
CA LEU A 90 20.78 -9.66 -10.90
C LEU A 90 20.54 -10.46 -12.20
N PRO A 91 21.61 -10.84 -12.91
CA PRO A 91 21.48 -11.79 -14.01
C PRO A 91 20.81 -13.08 -13.56
N SER A 92 20.05 -13.69 -14.46
CA SER A 92 19.37 -14.96 -14.22
C SER A 92 20.36 -16.05 -13.81
N ARG A 93 19.84 -17.08 -13.11
CA ARG A 93 20.65 -18.26 -12.77
C ARG A 93 21.17 -18.92 -14.05
N LEU A 94 22.45 -19.30 -14.00
CA LEU A 94 23.06 -20.11 -15.04
C LEU A 94 22.46 -21.52 -15.02
N PRO A 95 22.16 -22.12 -16.19
CA PRO A 95 21.55 -23.43 -16.32
C PRO A 95 22.58 -24.57 -16.11
N TRP A 96 23.21 -24.61 -14.94
CA TRP A 96 24.12 -25.71 -14.60
C TRP A 96 23.33 -27.03 -14.56
N THR A 97 23.73 -28.01 -15.37
CA THR A 97 23.19 -29.38 -15.28
C THR A 97 23.90 -30.20 -14.22
N ASP A 98 25.15 -29.84 -13.91
CA ASP A 98 25.95 -30.44 -12.85
C ASP A 98 26.81 -29.34 -12.22
N THR A 99 26.69 -29.13 -10.91
CA THR A 99 27.49 -28.13 -10.18
C THR A 99 28.84 -28.68 -9.74
N THR A 100 29.10 -29.98 -9.95
CA THR A 100 30.33 -30.65 -9.50
C THR A 100 31.49 -30.54 -10.48
N THR A 101 31.20 -30.22 -11.74
CA THR A 101 32.20 -29.98 -12.79
C THR A 101 32.19 -28.52 -13.22
N LEU A 102 32.48 -27.62 -12.27
CA LEU A 102 32.87 -26.25 -12.63
C LEU A 102 34.03 -26.33 -13.65
N PRO A 103 34.08 -25.42 -14.64
CA PRO A 103 35.19 -25.38 -15.58
C PRO A 103 36.51 -25.44 -14.82
N SER A 104 37.38 -26.38 -15.17
CA SER A 104 38.75 -26.39 -14.69
C SER A 104 39.36 -25.00 -14.91
N HIS A 105 40.04 -24.50 -13.87
CA HIS A 105 40.52 -23.13 -13.67
C HIS A 105 41.47 -22.53 -14.75
N ASP A 106 41.50 -23.04 -15.98
CA ASP A 106 42.35 -22.55 -17.07
C ASP A 106 41.90 -21.19 -17.63
N SER A 107 40.77 -20.64 -17.14
CA SER A 107 40.44 -19.25 -17.37
C SER A 107 41.39 -18.37 -16.56
N HIS A 108 42.40 -17.79 -17.22
CA HIS A 108 43.30 -16.80 -16.65
C HIS A 108 42.52 -15.54 -16.25
N PHE A 109 41.89 -15.56 -15.07
CA PHE A 109 41.29 -14.36 -14.51
C PHE A 109 42.40 -13.36 -14.18
N THR A 110 42.20 -12.11 -14.58
CA THR A 110 43.14 -11.04 -14.20
C THR A 110 43.11 -10.88 -12.67
N PRO A 111 44.25 -11.00 -11.96
CA PRO A 111 44.27 -10.82 -10.52
C PRO A 111 44.01 -9.36 -10.13
N PHE A 112 43.43 -9.15 -8.95
CA PHE A 112 43.27 -7.79 -8.42
C PHE A 112 44.63 -7.25 -8.00
N ALA A 113 45.01 -6.08 -8.53
CA ALA A 113 46.20 -5.36 -8.10
C ALA A 113 45.81 -4.18 -7.20
N THR A 114 46.54 -4.00 -6.10
CA THR A 114 46.38 -2.87 -5.18
C THR A 114 46.60 -1.55 -5.94
N GLY A 115 45.60 -0.66 -5.91
CA GLY A 115 45.58 0.60 -6.67
C GLY A 115 44.62 0.61 -7.85
N ASN A 116 44.09 -0.54 -8.27
CA ASN A 116 43.06 -0.59 -9.30
C ASN A 116 41.70 -0.09 -8.78
N ASN A 117 40.96 0.59 -9.66
CA ASN A 117 39.57 0.91 -9.41
C ASN A 117 38.76 -0.39 -9.24
N THR A 118 38.22 -0.62 -8.05
CA THR A 118 37.47 -1.83 -7.69
C THR A 118 36.25 -2.07 -8.58
N THR A 119 35.59 -0.99 -9.03
CA THR A 119 34.44 -1.07 -9.95
C THR A 119 34.86 -1.54 -11.33
N HIS A 120 35.97 -1.01 -11.85
CA HIS A 120 36.50 -1.44 -13.14
C HIS A 120 36.98 -2.89 -13.09
N PHE A 121 37.70 -3.26 -12.03
CA PHE A 121 38.12 -4.64 -11.81
C PHE A 121 36.94 -5.60 -11.77
N PHE A 122 35.93 -5.33 -10.94
CA PHE A 122 34.76 -6.20 -10.80
C PHE A 122 34.00 -6.36 -12.12
N ARG A 123 33.91 -5.29 -12.93
CA ARG A 123 33.31 -5.34 -14.28
C ARG A 123 34.12 -6.27 -15.20
N SER A 124 35.44 -6.10 -15.29
CA SER A 124 36.30 -6.93 -16.13
C SER A 124 36.29 -8.39 -15.69
N PHE A 125 36.39 -8.66 -14.39
CA PHE A 125 36.28 -10.00 -13.83
C PHE A 125 34.93 -10.65 -14.17
N SER A 126 33.83 -9.93 -13.98
CA SER A 126 32.49 -10.45 -14.26
C SER A 126 32.28 -10.75 -15.75
N GLN A 127 32.84 -9.94 -16.66
CA GLN A 127 32.82 -10.19 -18.10
C GLN A 127 33.59 -11.46 -18.47
N GLN A 128 34.79 -11.65 -17.91
CA GLN A 128 35.60 -12.86 -18.13
C GLN A 128 34.86 -14.11 -17.62
N PHE A 129 34.24 -14.02 -16.45
CA PHE A 129 33.43 -15.11 -15.90
C PHE A 129 32.21 -15.43 -16.78
N ASP A 130 31.48 -14.41 -17.22
CA ASP A 130 30.30 -14.58 -18.07
C ASP A 130 30.66 -15.20 -19.42
N GLN A 131 31.81 -14.83 -20.00
CA GLN A 131 32.33 -15.43 -21.23
C GLN A 131 32.72 -16.89 -21.01
N ALA A 132 33.50 -17.20 -19.98
CA ALA A 132 33.91 -18.56 -19.66
C ALA A 132 32.70 -19.48 -19.39
N ALA A 133 31.68 -18.98 -18.70
CA ALA A 133 30.43 -19.72 -18.48
C ALA A 133 29.66 -19.96 -19.79
N ALA A 134 29.60 -18.96 -20.68
CA ALA A 134 28.95 -19.11 -21.99
C ALA A 134 29.67 -20.13 -22.87
N ASP A 135 31.00 -20.10 -22.90
CA ASP A 135 31.84 -21.03 -23.65
C ASP A 135 31.66 -22.46 -23.13
N TYR A 136 31.70 -22.65 -21.81
CA TYR A 136 31.47 -23.95 -21.19
C TYR A 136 30.09 -24.53 -21.55
N ILE A 137 29.02 -23.75 -21.39
CA ILE A 137 27.65 -24.21 -21.65
C ILE A 137 27.46 -24.55 -23.14
N THR A 138 28.03 -23.74 -24.03
CA THR A 138 27.98 -23.99 -25.47
C THR A 138 28.70 -25.29 -25.83
N ASN A 139 29.89 -25.51 -25.24
CA ASN A 139 30.73 -26.67 -25.54
C ASN A 139 30.22 -27.98 -24.91
N THR A 140 29.66 -27.93 -23.70
CA THR A 140 29.27 -29.14 -22.94
C THR A 140 27.81 -29.52 -23.10
N GLN A 141 26.90 -28.54 -23.19
CA GLN A 141 25.45 -28.78 -23.21
C GLN A 141 24.83 -28.59 -24.59
N ALA A 142 25.62 -28.27 -25.62
CA ALA A 142 25.15 -27.93 -26.98
C ALA A 142 23.99 -26.91 -26.98
N SER A 143 23.99 -26.01 -25.98
CA SER A 143 22.94 -25.01 -25.78
C SER A 143 23.58 -23.64 -25.63
N THR A 144 22.88 -22.60 -26.08
CA THR A 144 23.38 -21.23 -25.97
C THR A 144 22.95 -20.61 -24.64
N LEU A 145 23.88 -19.93 -23.97
CA LEU A 145 23.56 -19.27 -22.72
C LEU A 145 22.60 -18.09 -22.98
N PRO A 146 21.44 -18.02 -22.30
CA PRO A 146 20.49 -16.94 -22.52
C PRO A 146 21.11 -15.58 -22.15
N PRO A 147 20.86 -14.50 -22.93
CA PRO A 147 21.41 -13.16 -22.65
C PRO A 147 21.07 -12.62 -21.26
N ALA A 148 19.93 -13.06 -20.69
CA ALA A 148 19.51 -12.69 -19.35
C ALA A 148 20.43 -13.21 -18.23
N CYS A 149 21.28 -14.20 -18.52
CA CYS A 149 22.25 -14.75 -17.58
C CYS A 149 23.60 -14.00 -17.61
N LEU A 150 23.79 -13.09 -18.56
CA LEU A 150 25.00 -12.28 -18.74
C LEU A 150 24.85 -10.89 -18.10
N GLY A 151 25.95 -10.14 -18.06
CA GLY A 151 25.97 -8.74 -17.62
C GLY A 151 26.23 -8.57 -16.13
N ARG A 152 26.86 -9.57 -15.48
CA ARG A 152 27.37 -9.41 -14.11
C ARG A 152 28.38 -8.25 -14.10
N GLY A 153 28.37 -7.45 -13.03
CA GLY A 153 29.28 -6.30 -12.88
C GLY A 153 29.11 -5.15 -13.88
N GLN A 154 28.16 -5.21 -14.82
CA GLN A 154 27.91 -4.11 -15.76
C GLN A 154 27.28 -2.89 -15.06
N ARG A 155 26.46 -3.12 -14.03
CA ARG A 155 25.74 -2.08 -13.30
C ARG A 155 26.50 -1.63 -12.07
N THR A 156 26.72 -0.32 -11.98
CA THR A 156 27.43 0.34 -10.87
C THR A 156 26.49 1.17 -9.98
N SER A 157 25.22 1.29 -10.38
CA SER A 157 24.17 1.97 -9.62
C SER A 157 22.85 1.19 -9.70
N PRO A 158 21.99 1.29 -8.68
CA PRO A 158 20.70 0.63 -8.68
C PRO A 158 19.75 1.26 -9.70
N MET A 159 18.85 0.46 -10.25
CA MET A 159 17.79 0.94 -11.11
C MET A 159 16.58 1.36 -10.28
N VAL A 160 16.12 2.59 -10.47
CA VAL A 160 14.84 3.04 -9.92
C VAL A 160 13.73 2.29 -10.64
N LYS A 161 12.92 1.55 -9.89
CA LYS A 161 11.73 0.88 -10.39
C LYS A 161 10.51 1.43 -9.72
N THR A 162 9.47 1.63 -10.52
CA THR A 162 8.14 1.97 -10.01
C THR A 162 7.41 0.69 -9.60
N ALA A 163 6.98 0.61 -8.35
CA ALA A 163 6.12 -0.46 -7.88
C ALA A 163 4.71 -0.24 -8.44
N HIS A 164 4.36 -1.01 -9.47
CA HIS A 164 2.97 -1.15 -9.87
C HIS A 164 2.39 -2.39 -9.18
N PRO A 165 1.45 -2.23 -8.25
CA PRO A 165 0.74 -3.38 -7.71
C PRO A 165 0.04 -4.07 -8.89
N PRO A 166 0.21 -5.38 -9.05
CA PRO A 166 -0.35 -6.05 -10.20
C PRO A 166 -1.88 -6.08 -10.03
N ARG A 167 -2.59 -5.43 -10.95
CA ARG A 167 -4.05 -5.30 -10.90
C ARG A 167 -4.70 -6.51 -11.53
N CYS A 168 -5.59 -7.17 -10.79
CA CYS A 168 -6.50 -8.17 -11.34
C CYS A 168 -7.87 -7.53 -11.55
N ARG A 169 -8.51 -7.77 -12.70
CA ARG A 169 -9.89 -7.32 -12.89
C ARG A 169 -10.82 -8.23 -12.08
N PRO A 170 -11.86 -7.68 -11.43
CA PRO A 170 -12.85 -8.49 -10.73
C PRO A 170 -13.49 -9.50 -11.69
N HIS A 171 -13.81 -10.68 -11.16
CA HIS A 171 -14.55 -11.71 -11.90
C HIS A 171 -16.06 -11.45 -11.78
N ARG A 172 -16.84 -11.88 -12.76
CA ARG A 172 -18.30 -11.88 -12.69
C ARG A 172 -18.80 -13.17 -12.03
N PRO A 173 -20.03 -13.20 -11.50
CA PRO A 173 -20.64 -14.43 -11.01
C PRO A 173 -20.60 -15.55 -12.07
N GLY A 174 -20.18 -16.75 -11.66
CA GLY A 174 -20.03 -17.91 -12.55
C GLY A 174 -18.73 -17.97 -13.36
N GLU A 175 -17.89 -16.93 -13.30
CA GLU A 175 -16.58 -16.98 -13.95
C GLU A 175 -15.49 -17.53 -13.03
N ALA A 176 -14.37 -18.00 -13.60
CA ALA A 176 -13.26 -18.46 -12.80
C ALA A 176 -12.72 -17.32 -11.93
N ALA A 177 -12.65 -17.55 -10.62
CA ALA A 177 -12.13 -16.62 -9.62
C ALA A 177 -10.76 -17.08 -9.10
N LEU A 178 -9.93 -16.12 -8.71
CA LEU A 178 -8.71 -16.39 -7.92
C LEU A 178 -9.10 -16.82 -6.51
N CYS A 179 -8.35 -17.76 -5.94
CA CYS A 179 -8.53 -18.21 -4.56
C CYS A 179 -7.81 -17.30 -3.54
N TYR A 180 -7.02 -16.33 -4.01
CA TYR A 180 -6.19 -15.48 -3.14
C TYR A 180 -6.03 -14.07 -3.73
N ASP A 181 -6.07 -13.06 -2.86
CA ASP A 181 -6.13 -11.63 -3.23
C ASP A 181 -4.79 -10.98 -3.57
N LEU A 182 -3.66 -11.61 -3.24
CA LEU A 182 -2.32 -11.07 -3.52
C LEU A 182 -1.48 -11.98 -4.42
N PRO A 183 -2.01 -12.42 -5.58
CA PRO A 183 -1.30 -13.35 -6.46
C PRO A 183 0.00 -12.72 -7.00
N GLY A 184 1.02 -13.56 -7.15
CA GLY A 184 2.24 -13.16 -7.83
C GLY A 184 2.00 -12.88 -9.32
N ARG A 185 2.96 -12.22 -9.98
CA ARG A 185 2.89 -11.92 -11.42
C ARG A 185 2.67 -13.17 -12.28
N SER A 186 3.32 -14.28 -11.94
CA SER A 186 3.19 -15.55 -12.67
C SER A 186 1.77 -16.11 -12.58
N VAL A 187 1.18 -16.13 -11.38
CA VAL A 187 -0.22 -16.55 -11.16
C VAL A 187 -1.17 -15.66 -11.96
N LEU A 188 -0.95 -14.35 -11.98
CA LEU A 188 -1.77 -13.43 -12.78
C LEU A 188 -1.63 -13.63 -14.29
N GLN A 189 -0.45 -14.03 -14.79
CA GLN A 189 -0.28 -14.37 -16.20
C GLN A 189 -1.06 -15.63 -16.57
N TRP A 190 -1.03 -16.65 -15.72
CA TRP A 190 -1.80 -17.87 -15.91
C TRP A 190 -3.30 -17.62 -15.79
N TYR A 191 -3.73 -16.85 -14.79
CA TYR A 191 -5.12 -16.48 -14.62
C TYR A 191 -5.64 -15.66 -15.81
N LYS A 192 -4.86 -14.71 -16.33
CA LYS A 192 -5.20 -13.99 -17.57
C LYS A 192 -5.39 -14.94 -18.75
N GLN A 193 -4.58 -15.99 -18.83
CA GLN A 193 -4.73 -17.00 -19.88
C GLN A 193 -6.01 -17.83 -19.70
N LEU A 194 -6.30 -18.27 -18.47
CA LEU A 194 -7.55 -18.95 -18.14
C LEU A 194 -8.77 -18.12 -18.55
N ARG A 195 -8.74 -16.82 -18.23
CA ARG A 195 -9.80 -15.86 -18.56
C ARG A 195 -10.00 -15.67 -20.06
N ARG A 196 -8.92 -15.71 -20.85
CA ARG A 196 -9.01 -15.64 -22.32
C ARG A 196 -9.63 -16.91 -22.90
N LEU A 197 -9.25 -18.08 -22.38
CA LEU A 197 -9.85 -19.36 -22.78
C LEU A 197 -11.34 -19.39 -22.43
N GLN A 198 -11.71 -18.97 -21.22
CA GLN A 198 -13.11 -18.86 -20.81
C GLN A 198 -13.91 -17.92 -21.72
N SER A 199 -13.36 -16.73 -22.01
CA SER A 199 -13.98 -15.76 -22.92
C SER A 199 -14.17 -16.34 -24.33
N TYR A 200 -13.20 -17.14 -24.79
CA TYR A 200 -13.30 -17.82 -26.09
C TYR A 200 -14.41 -18.87 -26.08
N CYS A 201 -14.50 -19.68 -25.01
CA CYS A 201 -15.58 -20.66 -24.84
C CYS A 201 -16.95 -19.97 -24.88
N HIS A 202 -17.14 -18.88 -24.14
CA HIS A 202 -18.40 -18.13 -24.22
C HIS A 202 -18.69 -17.61 -25.65
N ALA A 203 -17.68 -17.07 -26.34
CA ALA A 203 -17.86 -16.50 -27.67
C ALA A 203 -18.12 -17.52 -28.79
N ILE A 204 -17.59 -18.74 -28.66
CA ILE A 204 -17.89 -19.83 -29.61
C ILE A 204 -19.27 -20.44 -29.33
N HIS A 205 -19.67 -20.56 -28.06
CA HIS A 205 -21.00 -21.03 -27.66
C HIS A 205 -22.12 -20.05 -28.00
N ALA A 206 -21.85 -18.75 -27.94
CA ALA A 206 -22.81 -17.72 -28.37
C ALA A 206 -23.18 -17.85 -29.86
N GLY A 207 -22.39 -18.57 -30.66
CA GLY A 207 -22.75 -18.96 -32.03
C GLY A 207 -22.89 -17.80 -33.02
N GLN A 208 -22.54 -16.58 -32.63
CA GLN A 208 -22.73 -15.38 -33.45
C GLN A 208 -21.88 -15.45 -34.72
N GLN A 209 -22.51 -15.27 -35.89
CA GLN A 209 -21.88 -15.46 -37.20
C GLN A 209 -21.50 -14.16 -37.92
N HIS A 210 -21.85 -13.00 -37.37
CA HIS A 210 -21.47 -11.72 -37.98
C HIS A 210 -19.94 -11.52 -37.97
N THR A 211 -19.45 -10.72 -38.92
CA THR A 211 -18.02 -10.50 -39.19
C THR A 211 -17.24 -10.13 -37.92
N ASP A 212 -17.77 -9.22 -37.11
CA ASP A 212 -17.10 -8.79 -35.87
C ASP A 212 -16.95 -9.91 -34.85
N ALA A 213 -17.92 -10.82 -34.72
CA ALA A 213 -17.82 -11.97 -33.81
C ALA A 213 -16.76 -12.97 -34.29
N GLN A 214 -16.68 -13.21 -35.60
CA GLN A 214 -15.64 -14.06 -36.19
C GLN A 214 -14.25 -13.45 -36.02
N LEU A 215 -14.12 -12.14 -36.26
CA LEU A 215 -12.88 -11.40 -36.05
C LEU A 215 -12.46 -11.42 -34.58
N TYR A 216 -13.40 -11.17 -33.67
CA TYR A 216 -13.16 -11.22 -32.22
C TYR A 216 -12.63 -12.59 -31.79
N ARG A 217 -13.28 -13.70 -32.19
CA ARG A 217 -12.82 -15.06 -31.87
C ARG A 217 -11.41 -15.33 -32.41
N THR A 218 -11.13 -14.89 -33.64
CA THR A 218 -9.81 -15.04 -34.28
C THR A 218 -8.72 -14.27 -33.53
N LEU A 219 -8.97 -12.99 -33.21
CA LEU A 219 -8.03 -12.15 -32.48
C LEU A 219 -7.80 -12.66 -31.05
N LEU A 220 -8.87 -13.11 -30.39
CA LEU A 220 -8.80 -13.70 -29.06
C LEU A 220 -7.96 -14.97 -29.06
N TRP A 221 -8.17 -15.87 -30.03
CA TRP A 221 -7.38 -17.10 -30.15
C TRP A 221 -5.91 -16.80 -30.45
N ALA A 222 -5.63 -15.82 -31.31
CA ALA A 222 -4.25 -15.35 -31.54
C ALA A 222 -3.61 -14.78 -30.26
N ALA A 223 -4.38 -14.15 -29.38
CA ALA A 223 -3.90 -13.68 -28.08
C ALA A 223 -3.68 -14.83 -27.07
N VAL A 224 -4.51 -15.88 -27.11
CA VAL A 224 -4.32 -17.14 -26.36
C VAL A 224 -3.02 -17.81 -26.79
N ARG A 225 -2.75 -17.95 -28.09
CA ARG A 225 -1.51 -18.57 -28.60
C ARG A 225 -0.25 -17.81 -28.21
N ARG A 226 -0.31 -16.47 -28.18
CA ARG A 226 0.82 -15.58 -27.84
C ARG A 226 0.92 -15.27 -26.34
N ALA A 227 0.33 -16.09 -25.48
CA ALA A 227 0.37 -15.87 -24.05
C ALA A 227 1.81 -15.91 -23.51
N ARG A 228 2.11 -14.97 -22.61
CA ARG A 228 3.38 -14.91 -21.87
C ARG A 228 3.24 -15.68 -20.56
N GLY A 229 4.37 -16.08 -19.99
CA GLY A 229 4.41 -16.86 -18.74
C GLY A 229 4.57 -18.37 -18.94
N PHE A 230 4.81 -18.80 -20.18
CA PHE A 230 5.01 -20.19 -20.57
C PHE A 230 6.31 -20.29 -21.38
N CYS A 231 7.22 -21.17 -20.97
CA CYS A 231 8.50 -21.36 -21.63
C CYS A 231 8.46 -22.60 -22.54
N PRO A 232 8.99 -22.57 -23.78
CA PRO A 232 9.40 -21.38 -24.52
C PRO A 232 8.20 -20.57 -25.06
N THR A 233 7.08 -21.23 -25.33
CA THR A 233 5.80 -20.61 -25.72
C THR A 233 4.64 -21.36 -25.08
N PHE A 234 3.43 -20.79 -25.10
CA PHE A 234 2.23 -21.48 -24.61
C PHE A 234 1.97 -22.80 -25.36
N SER A 235 2.06 -22.80 -26.69
CA SER A 235 1.87 -24.01 -27.50
C SER A 235 2.91 -25.10 -27.20
N SER A 236 4.18 -24.72 -27.05
CA SER A 236 5.25 -25.66 -26.70
C SER A 236 5.13 -26.18 -25.27
N TRP A 237 4.65 -25.34 -24.35
CA TRP A 237 4.34 -25.76 -22.98
C TRP A 237 3.16 -26.75 -22.96
N TRP A 238 2.10 -26.47 -23.72
CA TRP A 238 0.93 -27.34 -23.88
C TRP A 238 1.33 -28.72 -24.38
N ALA A 239 2.23 -28.78 -25.35
CA ALA A 239 2.71 -30.03 -25.94
C ALA A 239 3.43 -30.97 -24.94
N ARG A 240 3.83 -30.47 -23.77
CA ARG A 240 4.53 -31.25 -22.74
C ARG A 240 3.63 -31.62 -21.55
N GLN A 241 2.34 -31.33 -21.64
CA GLN A 241 1.40 -31.67 -20.58
C GLN A 241 0.88 -33.10 -20.78
N ASP A 242 0.59 -33.80 -19.69
CA ASP A 242 0.01 -35.14 -19.68
C ASP A 242 -1.39 -35.23 -20.32
N PHE A 243 -2.20 -34.18 -20.16
CA PHE A 243 -3.55 -34.09 -20.72
C PHE A 243 -3.57 -33.93 -22.25
N ILE A 244 -2.41 -33.79 -22.90
CA ILE A 244 -2.31 -33.73 -24.37
C ILE A 244 -2.90 -34.98 -25.03
N SER A 245 -2.86 -36.13 -24.35
CA SER A 245 -3.45 -37.38 -24.79
C SER A 245 -4.96 -37.28 -25.02
N VAL A 246 -5.64 -36.42 -24.25
CA VAL A 246 -7.10 -36.19 -24.32
C VAL A 246 -7.43 -34.99 -25.22
N THR A 247 -6.67 -33.90 -25.10
CA THR A 247 -6.97 -32.65 -25.82
C THR A 247 -6.38 -32.58 -27.23
N GLY A 248 -5.38 -33.42 -27.53
CA GLY A 248 -4.55 -33.29 -28.72
C GLY A 248 -3.59 -32.08 -28.67
N PRO A 249 -2.85 -31.84 -29.77
CA PRO A 249 -1.94 -30.71 -29.90
C PRO A 249 -2.70 -29.38 -29.90
N PHE A 250 -2.04 -28.31 -29.44
CA PHE A 250 -2.70 -27.01 -29.32
C PHE A 250 -3.07 -26.43 -30.72
N PRO A 251 -4.35 -26.10 -30.98
CA PRO A 251 -4.79 -25.67 -32.31
C PRO A 251 -4.17 -24.37 -32.80
N CYS A 252 -3.72 -24.34 -34.06
CA CYS A 252 -3.24 -23.12 -34.71
C CYS A 252 -4.36 -22.11 -34.97
N ASN A 253 -5.54 -22.61 -35.33
CA ASN A 253 -6.73 -21.83 -35.65
C ASN A 253 -7.76 -21.95 -34.52
N PRO A 254 -8.72 -21.01 -34.41
CA PRO A 254 -9.79 -21.08 -33.43
C PRO A 254 -10.51 -22.44 -33.49
N PRO A 255 -10.51 -23.23 -32.40
CA PRO A 255 -11.13 -24.56 -32.40
C PRO A 255 -12.66 -24.48 -32.30
N PRO A 256 -13.38 -25.55 -32.72
CA PRO A 256 -14.82 -25.65 -32.50
C PRO A 256 -15.15 -25.79 -31.01
N ALA A 257 -16.42 -25.52 -30.65
CA ALA A 257 -16.87 -25.48 -29.25
C ALA A 257 -16.47 -26.71 -28.40
N PRO A 258 -16.65 -27.96 -28.86
CA PRO A 258 -16.31 -29.13 -28.03
C PRO A 258 -14.82 -29.21 -27.67
N LEU A 259 -13.95 -28.85 -28.62
CA LEU A 259 -12.51 -28.83 -28.39
C LEU A 259 -12.08 -27.63 -27.52
N ALA A 260 -12.76 -26.50 -27.67
CA ALA A 260 -12.54 -25.33 -26.83
C ALA A 260 -12.82 -25.64 -25.35
N ASP A 261 -13.89 -26.37 -25.06
CA ASP A 261 -14.25 -26.78 -23.70
C ASP A 261 -13.24 -27.73 -23.10
N LEU A 262 -12.78 -28.72 -23.86
CA LEU A 262 -11.72 -29.64 -23.43
C LEU A 262 -10.42 -28.88 -23.10
N ILE A 263 -10.03 -27.94 -23.95
CA ILE A 263 -8.85 -27.09 -23.73
C ILE A 263 -9.03 -26.25 -22.46
N PHE A 264 -10.20 -25.63 -22.28
CA PHE A 264 -10.48 -24.82 -21.11
C PHE A 264 -10.46 -25.65 -19.83
N ALA A 265 -11.14 -26.80 -19.80
CA ALA A 265 -11.19 -27.69 -18.65
C ALA A 265 -9.80 -28.18 -18.24
N ALA A 266 -9.00 -28.65 -19.21
CA ALA A 266 -7.64 -29.11 -18.96
C ALA A 266 -6.74 -27.99 -18.42
N PHE A 267 -6.81 -26.80 -19.00
CA PHE A 267 -6.03 -25.65 -18.51
C PHE A 267 -6.51 -25.18 -17.13
N HIS A 268 -7.82 -25.21 -16.87
CA HIS A 268 -8.38 -24.81 -15.59
C HIS A 268 -7.89 -25.71 -14.46
N LEU A 269 -7.86 -27.02 -14.66
CA LEU A 269 -7.30 -27.96 -13.70
C LEU A 269 -5.83 -27.63 -13.37
N ARG A 270 -4.99 -27.48 -14.40
CA ARG A 270 -3.58 -27.11 -14.21
C ARG A 270 -3.39 -25.75 -13.54
N PHE A 271 -4.25 -24.79 -13.85
CA PHE A 271 -4.22 -23.50 -13.19
C PHE A 271 -4.47 -23.63 -11.68
N ARG A 272 -5.44 -24.46 -11.26
CA ARG A 272 -5.74 -24.67 -9.84
C ARG A 272 -4.58 -25.32 -9.10
N GLU A 273 -3.96 -26.33 -9.69
CA GLU A 273 -2.75 -26.95 -9.12
C GLU A 273 -1.62 -25.94 -8.98
N PHE A 274 -1.38 -25.14 -10.02
CA PHE A 274 -0.35 -24.09 -10.01
C PHE A 274 -0.62 -23.01 -8.95
N GLU A 275 -1.88 -22.57 -8.82
CA GLU A 275 -2.32 -21.59 -7.83
C GLU A 275 -2.10 -22.12 -6.40
N GLN A 276 -2.54 -23.35 -6.12
CA GLN A 276 -2.36 -24.00 -4.82
C GLN A 276 -0.89 -24.16 -4.46
N TRP A 277 -0.06 -24.65 -5.39
CA TRP A 277 1.38 -24.77 -5.19
C TRP A 277 2.01 -23.42 -4.83
N HIS A 278 1.63 -22.34 -5.52
CA HIS A 278 2.16 -21.00 -5.25
C HIS A 278 1.72 -20.46 -3.88
N ILE A 279 0.48 -20.73 -3.46
CA ILE A 279 0.00 -20.41 -2.11
C ILE A 279 0.85 -21.15 -1.06
N GLN A 280 1.05 -22.46 -1.23
CA GLN A 280 1.83 -23.29 -0.31
C GLN A 280 3.29 -22.81 -0.21
N GLN A 281 3.94 -22.50 -1.33
CA GLN A 281 5.30 -21.95 -1.35
C GLN A 281 5.39 -20.63 -0.59
N ARG A 282 4.42 -19.73 -0.79
CA ARG A 282 4.38 -18.45 -0.09
C ARG A 282 4.18 -18.64 1.41
N CYS A 283 3.26 -19.52 1.82
CA CYS A 283 3.08 -19.88 3.22
C CYS A 283 4.36 -20.46 3.83
N SER A 284 5.08 -21.31 3.11
CA SER A 284 6.36 -21.88 3.54
C SER A 284 7.42 -20.79 3.75
N ILE A 285 7.59 -19.88 2.78
CA ILE A 285 8.52 -18.75 2.88
C ILE A 285 8.15 -17.84 4.05
N LEU A 286 6.86 -17.54 4.25
CA LEU A 286 6.41 -16.71 5.38
C LEU A 286 6.67 -17.40 6.73
N LYS A 287 6.44 -18.72 6.83
CA LYS A 287 6.79 -19.51 8.01
C LYS A 287 8.29 -19.49 8.27
N ALA A 288 9.11 -19.70 7.24
CA ALA A 288 10.57 -19.67 7.34
C ALA A 288 11.05 -18.29 7.78
N LYS A 289 10.55 -17.20 7.15
CA LYS A 289 10.84 -15.83 7.58
C LYS A 289 10.44 -15.61 9.03
N ARG A 290 9.25 -16.03 9.44
CA ARG A 290 8.79 -15.88 10.83
C ARG A 290 9.68 -16.65 11.82
N ALA A 291 10.15 -17.84 11.45
CA ALA A 291 11.07 -18.63 12.27
C ALA A 291 12.46 -17.96 12.38
N THR A 292 12.99 -17.44 11.27
CA THR A 292 14.25 -16.69 11.23
C THR A 292 14.15 -15.34 11.95
N THR A 293 12.99 -14.68 11.86
CA THR A 293 12.67 -13.41 12.51
C THR A 293 11.98 -13.63 13.86
N SER A 294 12.34 -14.67 14.60
CA SER A 294 11.94 -14.84 16.02
C SER A 294 12.38 -13.67 16.90
N ALA A 295 13.39 -12.90 16.48
CA ALA A 295 13.74 -11.59 17.04
C ALA A 295 12.57 -10.58 17.01
N GLY A 296 11.67 -10.66 16.02
CA GLY A 296 10.47 -9.83 15.93
C GLY A 296 9.41 -10.19 16.97
N ILE A 297 9.30 -11.47 17.36
CA ILE A 297 8.42 -11.91 18.44
C ILE A 297 8.87 -11.30 19.77
N PHE A 298 10.18 -11.19 20.02
CA PHE A 298 10.71 -10.49 21.19
C PHE A 298 10.47 -8.97 21.13
N GLN A 299 10.29 -8.41 19.94
CA GLN A 299 9.91 -7.01 19.73
C GLN A 299 8.42 -6.79 19.99
N ASP A 300 7.57 -7.73 19.57
CA ASP A 300 6.12 -7.73 19.79
C ASP A 300 5.74 -8.00 21.26
N LEU A 301 6.59 -8.72 22.00
CA LEU A 301 6.45 -8.97 23.44
C LEU A 301 7.08 -7.86 24.31
N ARG A 302 7.65 -6.80 23.71
CA ARG A 302 8.08 -5.66 24.51
C ARG A 302 6.84 -4.97 25.10
N PRO A 303 6.93 -4.45 26.34
CA PRO A 303 5.94 -3.52 26.84
C PRO A 303 5.70 -2.43 25.79
N PRO A 304 4.45 -1.94 25.61
CA PRO A 304 4.17 -0.88 24.67
C PRO A 304 5.19 0.24 24.87
N GLN A 305 5.85 0.61 23.78
CA GLN A 305 6.77 1.75 23.81
C GLN A 305 5.94 2.95 24.28
N ARG A 306 6.47 3.74 25.23
CA ARG A 306 5.78 4.95 25.72
C ARG A 306 5.30 5.73 24.50
N GLU A 307 4.01 6.10 24.50
CA GLU A 307 3.40 6.83 23.39
C GLU A 307 4.31 7.98 22.99
N GLN A 308 4.73 7.98 21.72
CA GLN A 308 5.47 9.10 21.18
C GLN A 308 4.48 10.24 21.01
N ILE A 309 4.83 11.42 21.52
CA ILE A 309 4.01 12.62 21.35
C ILE A 309 4.19 13.06 19.90
N ASP A 310 3.32 12.56 19.03
CA ASP A 310 3.34 12.85 17.59
C ASP A 310 2.58 14.13 17.24
N SER A 311 1.72 14.59 18.17
CA SER A 311 0.99 15.85 18.05
C SER A 311 0.72 16.47 19.42
N LEU A 312 0.55 17.79 19.44
CA LEU A 312 0.26 18.55 20.66
C LEU A 312 -0.86 19.54 20.40
N TRP A 313 -1.77 19.65 21.37
CA TRP A 313 -2.78 20.71 21.43
C TRP A 313 -2.41 21.70 22.53
N VAL A 314 -2.36 22.98 22.19
CA VAL A 314 -2.18 24.07 23.16
C VAL A 314 -3.41 24.96 23.12
N GLU A 315 -4.02 25.15 24.28
CA GLU A 315 -5.15 26.07 24.45
C GLU A 315 -4.64 27.37 25.08
N GLN A 316 -5.06 28.48 24.51
CA GLN A 316 -4.83 29.82 25.05
C GLN A 316 -6.17 30.51 25.19
N GLU A 317 -6.42 31.07 26.38
CA GLU A 317 -7.65 31.75 26.73
C GLU A 317 -7.44 33.26 26.73
N PHE A 318 -8.45 33.99 26.27
CA PHE A 318 -8.47 35.44 26.16
C PHE A 318 -9.81 35.97 26.67
N THR A 319 -9.78 37.12 27.33
CA THR A 319 -10.99 37.84 27.74
C THR A 319 -11.43 38.81 26.66
N VAL A 320 -12.70 38.77 26.28
CA VAL A 320 -13.28 39.74 25.34
C VAL A 320 -13.45 41.09 26.03
N LEU A 321 -12.71 42.11 25.57
CA LEU A 321 -12.77 43.47 26.12
C LEU A 321 -13.91 44.30 25.51
N ALA A 322 -14.06 44.19 24.19
CA ALA A 322 -15.07 44.94 23.44
C ALA A 322 -15.44 44.19 22.16
N THR A 323 -16.64 44.47 21.67
CA THR A 323 -17.13 43.96 20.38
C THR A 323 -17.72 45.11 19.57
N ASP A 324 -17.41 45.17 18.28
CA ASP A 324 -17.92 46.20 17.38
C ASP A 324 -18.41 45.59 16.05
N GLY A 325 -19.47 46.19 15.49
CA GLY A 325 -20.03 45.87 14.17
C GLY A 325 -21.39 45.16 14.15
N ASP A 326 -22.25 45.56 13.20
CA ASP A 326 -23.52 44.91 12.84
C ASP A 326 -23.36 43.89 11.69
N GLY A 327 -22.12 43.45 11.42
CA GLY A 327 -21.70 42.56 10.32
C GLY A 327 -20.61 41.60 10.79
N PRO A 328 -19.52 41.32 10.05
CA PRO A 328 -18.41 40.55 10.60
C PRO A 328 -17.95 41.22 11.90
N ILE A 329 -18.08 40.50 13.02
CA ILE A 329 -17.98 41.08 14.36
C ILE A 329 -16.50 41.18 14.70
N GLN A 330 -16.06 42.38 15.06
CA GLN A 330 -14.71 42.61 15.56
C GLN A 330 -14.71 42.42 17.07
N ILE A 331 -13.85 41.55 17.56
CA ILE A 331 -13.71 41.22 18.98
C ILE A 331 -12.31 41.64 19.41
N GLN A 332 -12.24 42.56 20.37
CA GLN A 332 -10.99 42.95 21.01
C GLN A 332 -10.68 42.02 22.19
N LEU A 333 -9.47 41.47 22.22
CA LEU A 333 -8.96 40.56 23.24
C LEU A 333 -8.06 41.30 24.24
N ASP A 334 -7.85 40.71 25.40
CA ASP A 334 -6.97 41.21 26.47
C ASP A 334 -5.47 40.98 26.22
N ASP A 335 -5.14 40.07 25.31
CA ASP A 335 -3.77 39.80 24.87
C ASP A 335 -3.72 39.51 23.36
N THR A 336 -2.53 39.61 22.77
CA THR A 336 -2.31 39.40 21.33
C THR A 336 -2.17 37.91 21.03
N PRO A 337 -3.13 37.28 20.30
CA PRO A 337 -2.99 35.90 19.88
C PRO A 337 -1.82 35.71 18.92
N GLN A 338 -0.94 34.77 19.22
CA GLN A 338 0.16 34.44 18.30
C GLN A 338 -0.37 33.67 17.07
N PRO A 339 -0.05 34.11 15.84
CA PRO A 339 -0.38 33.36 14.64
C PRO A 339 0.53 32.13 14.54
N ALA A 340 -0.07 30.94 14.46
CA ALA A 340 0.64 29.68 14.24
C ALA A 340 -0.25 28.72 13.45
N GLY A 341 0.33 27.93 12.53
CA GLY A 341 -0.27 26.75 11.88
C GLY A 341 -1.80 26.69 11.71
N SER A 342 -2.37 25.52 12.04
CA SER A 342 -3.82 25.27 12.04
C SER A 342 -4.39 25.59 13.42
N ASN A 343 -5.23 26.63 13.48
CA ASN A 343 -5.88 27.08 14.70
C ASN A 343 -7.39 26.93 14.61
N THR A 344 -8.01 26.61 15.74
CA THR A 344 -9.46 26.68 15.89
C THR A 344 -9.79 27.64 17.02
N TRP A 345 -10.90 28.35 16.88
CA TRP A 345 -11.35 29.34 17.84
C TRP A 345 -12.71 28.94 18.40
N ALA A 346 -12.93 29.25 19.66
CA ALA A 346 -14.25 29.20 20.29
C ALA A 346 -14.47 30.46 21.12
N VAL A 347 -15.68 31.00 21.12
CA VAL A 347 -16.07 32.13 21.98
C VAL A 347 -17.25 31.67 22.84
N ASP A 348 -17.11 31.77 24.16
CA ASP A 348 -18.01 31.17 25.16
C ASP A 348 -18.31 29.68 24.88
N GLY A 349 -17.29 28.95 24.43
CA GLY A 349 -17.39 27.54 24.08
C GLY A 349 -18.06 27.25 22.72
N VAL A 350 -18.47 28.27 21.97
CA VAL A 350 -19.04 28.13 20.62
C VAL A 350 -17.93 28.21 19.57
N PRO A 351 -17.68 27.14 18.79
CA PRO A 351 -16.69 27.16 17.71
C PRO A 351 -16.98 28.28 16.72
N THR A 352 -16.00 29.15 16.48
CA THR A 352 -16.17 30.38 15.71
C THR A 352 -15.08 30.46 14.63
N HIS A 353 -15.47 30.84 13.42
CA HIS A 353 -14.55 31.03 12.31
C HIS A 353 -14.00 32.46 12.32
N VAL A 354 -12.69 32.60 12.58
CA VAL A 354 -11.98 33.88 12.50
C VAL A 354 -11.56 34.12 11.05
N THR A 355 -12.09 35.18 10.43
CA THR A 355 -11.80 35.55 9.04
C THR A 355 -10.55 36.40 8.92
N GLU A 356 -10.25 37.21 9.93
CA GLU A 356 -9.09 38.10 9.97
C GLU A 356 -8.61 38.26 11.42
N GLN A 357 -7.30 38.41 11.59
CA GLN A 357 -6.68 38.69 12.89
C GLN A 357 -5.67 39.83 12.69
N VAL A 358 -5.89 40.94 13.39
CA VAL A 358 -4.96 42.09 13.41
C VAL A 358 -4.64 42.42 14.87
N ASN A 359 -3.44 42.07 15.30
CA ASN A 359 -2.98 42.22 16.70
C ASN A 359 -3.95 41.52 17.68
N ASP A 360 -4.50 42.27 18.63
CA ASP A 360 -5.45 41.88 19.67
C ASP A 360 -6.91 41.85 19.17
N VAL A 361 -7.17 42.17 17.90
CA VAL A 361 -8.51 42.17 17.32
C VAL A 361 -8.69 40.98 16.37
N ILE A 362 -9.71 40.18 16.64
CA ILE A 362 -10.16 39.11 15.73
C ILE A 362 -11.48 39.50 15.09
N THR A 363 -11.62 39.25 13.79
CA THR A 363 -12.86 39.41 13.04
C THR A 363 -13.49 38.05 12.86
N VAL A 364 -14.73 37.89 13.32
CA VAL A 364 -15.47 36.62 13.25
C VAL A 364 -16.70 36.73 12.39
N ASP A 365 -16.96 35.68 11.61
CA ASP A 365 -18.21 35.52 10.87
C ASP A 365 -19.24 34.82 11.76
N SER A 366 -19.79 35.57 12.71
CA SER A 366 -20.77 35.10 13.69
C SER A 366 -22.00 35.99 13.66
N THR A 367 -23.17 35.40 13.92
CA THR A 367 -24.44 36.12 14.07
C THR A 367 -24.70 36.55 15.51
N LEU A 368 -23.88 36.09 16.44
CA LEU A 368 -24.03 36.34 17.87
C LEU A 368 -22.88 37.21 18.36
N VAL A 369 -23.22 38.40 18.88
CA VAL A 369 -22.27 39.35 19.46
C VAL A 369 -21.93 38.90 20.88
N PRO A 370 -20.69 38.46 21.15
CA PRO A 370 -20.30 38.06 22.49
C PRO A 370 -20.29 39.27 23.44
N ALA A 371 -20.63 39.06 24.71
CA ALA A 371 -20.60 40.14 25.69
C ALA A 371 -19.16 40.48 26.08
N ALA A 372 -18.92 41.74 26.49
CA ALA A 372 -17.67 42.07 27.18
C ALA A 372 -17.54 41.22 28.46
N GLY A 373 -16.39 40.58 28.62
CA GLY A 373 -16.13 39.57 29.66
C GLY A 373 -16.33 38.11 29.22
N ALA A 374 -16.77 37.85 27.97
CA ALA A 374 -16.81 36.52 27.38
C ALA A 374 -15.40 35.91 27.23
N LEU A 375 -15.34 34.57 27.19
CA LEU A 375 -14.08 33.84 27.06
C LEU A 375 -13.85 33.41 25.60
N ALA A 376 -12.78 33.91 24.98
CA ALA A 376 -12.31 33.42 23.69
C ALA A 376 -11.16 32.42 23.89
N THR A 377 -11.30 31.21 23.35
CA THR A 377 -10.30 30.17 23.42
C THR A 377 -9.71 29.91 22.03
N GLN A 378 -8.40 30.06 21.90
CA GLN A 378 -7.64 29.66 20.72
C GLN A 378 -7.00 28.29 20.98
N ARG A 379 -7.27 27.32 20.12
CA ARG A 379 -6.62 26.00 20.13
C ARG A 379 -5.66 25.88 18.97
N LYS A 380 -4.40 25.56 19.27
CA LYS A 380 -3.32 25.39 18.28
C LYS A 380 -2.93 23.92 18.20
N HIS A 381 -2.88 23.39 16.97
CA HIS A 381 -2.47 22.00 16.73
C HIS A 381 -1.10 21.93 16.07
N PHE A 382 -0.17 21.22 16.70
CA PHE A 382 1.20 21.04 16.23
C PHE A 382 1.42 19.59 15.84
N THR A 383 1.90 19.34 14.62
CA THR A 383 2.16 17.99 14.08
C THR A 383 3.59 17.79 13.58
N SER A 384 4.37 18.87 13.45
CA SER A 384 5.79 18.76 13.10
C SER A 384 6.62 18.39 14.34
N PRO A 385 7.59 17.46 14.24
CA PRO A 385 8.50 17.13 15.34
C PRO A 385 9.22 18.36 15.92
N SER A 386 9.60 19.33 15.08
CA SER A 386 10.27 20.56 15.54
C SER A 386 9.33 21.46 16.34
N GLU A 387 8.09 21.63 15.87
CA GLU A 387 7.09 22.47 16.53
C GLU A 387 6.64 21.86 17.86
N VAL A 388 6.42 20.55 17.90
CA VAL A 388 6.09 19.82 19.13
C VAL A 388 7.22 19.96 20.14
N GLN A 389 8.48 19.84 19.70
CA GLN A 389 9.65 20.02 20.57
C GLN A 389 9.74 21.44 21.12
N ASP A 390 9.56 22.48 20.29
CA ASP A 390 9.61 23.88 20.73
C ASP A 390 8.51 24.20 21.75
N GLN A 391 7.28 23.69 21.54
CA GLN A 391 6.17 23.89 22.47
C GLN A 391 6.38 23.14 23.79
N LEU A 392 6.91 21.92 23.74
CA LEU A 392 7.31 21.21 24.97
C LEU A 392 8.42 21.97 25.70
N GLN A 393 9.38 22.53 24.98
CA GLN A 393 10.42 23.35 25.61
C GLN A 393 9.82 24.59 26.28
N LEU A 394 8.91 25.32 25.63
CA LEU A 394 8.22 26.47 26.22
C LEU A 394 7.41 26.10 27.47
N LEU A 395 6.70 24.96 27.44
CA LEU A 395 5.89 24.48 28.56
C LEU A 395 6.75 24.08 29.77
N TRP A 396 7.90 23.44 29.53
CA TRP A 396 8.74 22.86 30.57
C TRP A 396 9.88 23.78 31.03
N ALA A 397 10.32 24.73 30.21
CA ALA A 397 11.40 25.66 30.53
C ALA A 397 11.18 26.41 31.87
N PRO A 398 10.00 26.97 32.19
CA PRO A 398 9.76 27.63 33.47
C PRO A 398 9.87 26.69 34.69
N ARG A 399 9.64 25.39 34.48
CA ARG A 399 9.69 24.36 35.53
C ARG A 399 11.10 23.83 35.77
N TRP A 400 11.97 23.91 34.77
CA TRP A 400 13.32 23.33 34.82
C TRP A 400 14.44 24.37 34.91
N LEU A 401 14.18 25.63 34.53
CA LEU A 401 15.17 26.72 34.54
C LEU A 401 15.04 27.64 35.76
N GLN A 402 14.42 27.18 36.86
CA GLN A 402 14.18 28.00 38.06
C GLN A 402 15.46 28.61 38.68
N ASP A 403 16.64 28.03 38.42
CA ASP A 403 17.92 28.48 38.99
C ASP A 403 18.88 29.19 38.00
N SER A 404 18.43 29.54 36.79
CA SER A 404 19.31 30.16 35.78
C SER A 404 19.01 31.64 35.53
N ALA A 405 19.08 32.49 36.57
CA ALA A 405 19.48 33.91 36.44
C ALA A 405 19.67 34.59 37.81
N PRO A 406 20.91 34.96 38.21
CA PRO A 406 21.14 36.16 39.01
C PRO A 406 21.44 37.33 38.07
N GLY A 407 20.62 38.38 38.13
CA GLY A 407 20.98 39.70 37.59
C GLY A 407 20.13 40.19 36.43
N LEU A 408 18.94 40.70 36.74
CA LEU A 408 18.41 41.88 36.06
C LEU A 408 17.77 42.75 37.14
N ASP A 409 18.52 43.80 37.46
CA ASP A 409 18.23 44.84 38.43
C ASP A 409 16.98 45.62 37.97
N LEU A 410 15.87 45.47 38.69
CA LEU A 410 14.71 46.35 38.57
C LEU A 410 14.82 47.42 39.65
N SER A 411 15.51 48.51 39.30
CA SER A 411 15.34 49.79 39.98
C SER A 411 14.50 50.71 39.09
N LEU A 412 13.26 50.91 39.54
CA LEU A 412 12.25 51.95 39.24
C LEU A 412 11.80 52.15 37.78
#